data_AF-A0A661YAS3-F1
#
_entry.id   AF-A0A661YAS3-F1
#
_cell.length_a   1.000
_cell.length_b   1.000
_cell.length_c   1.000
_cell.angle_alpha   90.00
_cell.angle_beta   90.00
_cell.angle_gamma   90.00
#
_symmetry.space_group_name_H-M   'P 1'
#
loop_
_entity.id
_entity.type
_entity.pdbx_description
1 polymer ?
#
loop_
_entity_poly.entity_id
_entity_poly.type
_entity_poly.pdbx_seq_one_letter_code
_entity_poly.pdbx_strand_id
1 'polypeptide(L)'
;HYYFFPGNLMPYIGLGLGTYYIDARTYMGIYYIEDEAWHFGLAPELGLSIPFGSSNAAFTANVKYNWAAKTKDTSGQSWIGVGVGFSYVF
;
A
#
# COMPACT_ATOMS: atom_id res chain seq x y z
N HIS A 1 18.16 -8.39 8.23
CA HIS A 1 18.02 -7.50 7.06
C HIS A 1 19.28 -7.59 6.23
N TYR A 2 19.15 -7.88 4.92
CA TYR A 2 20.28 -8.05 4.00
C TYR A 2 20.45 -6.77 3.17
N TYR A 3 21.64 -6.16 3.23
CA TYR A 3 21.94 -4.88 2.59
C TYR A 3 22.75 -5.11 1.31
N PHE A 4 22.21 -4.71 0.15
CA PHE A 4 22.84 -4.98 -1.15
C PHE A 4 23.83 -3.90 -1.63
N PHE A 5 23.89 -2.72 -1.01
CA PHE A 5 24.82 -1.65 -1.43
C PHE A 5 25.28 -0.78 -0.24
N PRO A 6 26.57 -0.39 -0.15
CA PRO A 6 27.08 0.61 0.79
C PRO A 6 26.78 2.04 0.28
N GLY A 7 25.55 2.27 -0.17
CA GLY A 7 25.04 3.59 -0.54
C GLY A 7 23.95 4.01 0.44
N ASN A 8 23.72 5.31 0.58
CA ASN A 8 22.62 5.88 1.37
C ASN A 8 21.22 5.54 0.81
N LEU A 9 21.05 4.40 0.13
CA LEU A 9 19.85 3.94 -0.52
C LEU A 9 19.61 2.50 -0.08
N MET A 10 18.60 2.32 0.75
CA MET A 10 18.17 1.04 1.31
C MET A 10 16.87 0.62 0.63
N PRO A 11 16.92 -0.14 -0.48
CA PRO A 11 15.72 -0.71 -1.07
C PRO A 11 15.12 -1.77 -0.13
N TYR A 12 13.81 -1.82 -0.07
CA TYR A 12 13.06 -2.86 0.63
C TYR A 12 11.92 -3.36 -0.25
N ILE A 13 11.60 -4.63 -0.06
CA ILE A 13 10.40 -5.26 -0.62
C ILE A 13 9.63 -5.86 0.55
N GLY A 14 8.33 -5.63 0.56
CA GLY A 14 7.39 -6.13 1.54
C GLY A 14 6.20 -6.79 0.84
N LEU A 15 5.50 -7.63 1.58
CA LEU A 15 4.22 -8.18 1.17
C LEU A 15 3.26 -7.99 2.33
N GLY A 16 2.27 -7.12 2.16
CA GLY A 16 1.12 -7.02 3.04
C GLY A 16 0.07 -8.05 2.64
N LEU A 17 -0.49 -8.77 3.61
CA LEU A 17 -1.71 -9.56 3.45
C LEU A 17 -2.73 -9.00 4.42
N GLY A 18 -3.94 -8.72 3.95
CA GLY A 18 -4.94 -8.05 4.78
C GLY A 18 -6.36 -8.19 4.25
N THR A 19 -7.31 -7.74 5.06
CA THR A 19 -8.70 -7.57 4.66
C THR A 19 -8.94 -6.11 4.32
N TYR A 20 -9.58 -5.87 3.17
CA TYR A 20 -10.01 -4.57 2.70
C TYR A 20 -11.52 -4.48 2.84
N TYR A 21 -11.99 -3.45 3.53
CA TYR A 21 -13.39 -3.06 3.51
C TYR A 21 -13.57 -2.07 2.35
N ILE A 22 -14.34 -2.45 1.33
CA ILE A 22 -14.61 -1.60 0.17
C ILE A 22 -16.10 -1.25 0.19
N ASP A 23 -16.39 0.04 0.29
CA ASP A 23 -17.72 0.63 0.16
C ASP A 23 -17.80 1.27 -1.23
N ALA A 24 -18.55 0.65 -2.15
CA ALA A 24 -18.77 1.15 -3.49
C ALA A 24 -20.18 1.73 -3.60
N ARG A 25 -20.28 3.03 -3.88
CA ARG A 25 -21.55 3.75 -4.02
C ARG A 25 -21.78 4.15 -5.45
N THR A 26 -22.77 3.53 -6.09
CA THR A 26 -23.18 3.90 -7.45
C THR A 26 -24.39 4.82 -7.37
N TYR A 27 -24.20 6.09 -7.76
CA TYR A 27 -25.26 7.10 -7.77
C TYR A 27 -26.01 7.10 -9.11
N MET A 28 -27.33 6.85 -9.07
CA MET A 28 -28.25 6.92 -10.22
C MET A 28 -29.30 8.01 -10.00
N GLY A 29 -28.85 9.25 -9.77
CA GLY A 29 -29.71 10.39 -9.50
C GLY A 29 -30.27 10.37 -8.08
N ILE A 30 -31.54 9.95 -7.92
CA ILE A 30 -32.25 9.90 -6.63
C ILE A 30 -32.08 8.56 -5.88
N TYR A 31 -31.63 7.52 -6.60
CA TYR A 31 -31.37 6.20 -6.02
C TYR A 31 -29.86 5.97 -5.97
N TYR A 32 -29.38 5.42 -4.86
CA TYR A 32 -28.01 4.95 -4.71
C TYR A 32 -28.03 3.45 -4.43
N ILE A 33 -27.10 2.73 -5.05
CA ILE A 33 -26.82 1.33 -4.74
C ILE A 33 -25.52 1.32 -3.96
N GLU A 34 -25.57 0.78 -2.75
CA GLU A 34 -24.43 0.66 -1.83
C GLU A 34 -24.02 -0.83 -1.79
N ASP A 35 -22.83 -1.11 -2.31
CA ASP A 35 -22.24 -2.45 -2.31
C ASP A 35 -21.10 -2.47 -1.29
N GLU A 36 -21.36 -3.08 -0.14
CA GLU A 36 -20.41 -3.23 0.97
C GLU A 36 -19.90 -4.66 1.02
N ALA A 37 -18.61 -4.87 0.77
CA ALA A 37 -18.03 -6.21 0.84
C ALA A 37 -16.65 -6.21 1.51
N TRP A 38 -16.43 -7.27 2.29
CA TRP A 38 -15.11 -7.61 2.80
C TRP A 38 -14.34 -8.36 1.71
N HIS A 39 -13.19 -7.82 1.35
CA HIS A 39 -12.29 -8.42 0.38
C HIS A 39 -11.02 -8.87 1.07
N PHE A 40 -10.60 -10.11 0.85
CA PHE A 40 -9.24 -10.50 1.18
C PHE A 40 -8.32 -9.97 0.10
N GLY A 41 -7.16 -9.45 0.47
CA GLY A 41 -6.23 -8.91 -0.50
C GLY A 41 -4.78 -9.03 -0.10
N LEU A 42 -3.95 -8.84 -1.10
CA LEU A 42 -2.51 -8.80 -0.96
C LEU A 42 -1.98 -7.50 -1.54
N ALA A 43 -1.00 -6.94 -0.85
CA ALA A 43 -0.33 -5.71 -1.19
C ALA A 43 1.19 -5.92 -1.19
N PRO A 44 1.77 -6.44 -2.29
CA PRO A 44 3.19 -6.28 -2.52
C PRO A 44 3.58 -4.80 -2.50
N GLU A 45 4.60 -4.50 -1.72
CA GLU A 45 5.18 -3.18 -1.56
C GLU A 45 6.65 -3.22 -1.94
N LEU A 46 7.10 -2.22 -2.67
CA LEU A 46 8.51 -1.98 -2.97
C LEU A 46 8.82 -0.54 -2.60
N GLY A 47 9.87 -0.34 -1.81
CA GLY A 47 10.26 0.99 -1.39
C GLY A 47 11.76 1.18 -1.32
N LEU A 48 12.14 2.44 -1.16
CA LEU A 48 13.50 2.94 -1.03
C LEU A 48 13.55 3.81 0.21
N SER A 49 14.50 3.55 1.11
CA SER A 49 14.77 4.37 2.28
C SER A 49 16.14 5.02 2.17
N ILE A 50 16.19 6.33 2.32
CA ILE A 50 17.40 7.16 2.25
C ILE A 50 17.65 7.73 3.64
N PRO A 51 18.59 7.16 4.44
CA PRO A 51 18.97 7.74 5.71
C PRO A 51 19.67 9.09 5.53
N PHE A 52 19.34 10.06 6.38
CA PHE A 52 20.02 11.35 6.45
C PHE A 52 21.35 11.22 7.22
N GLY A 53 22.35 10.57 6.60
CA GLY A 53 23.68 10.42 7.18
C GLY A 53 23.69 9.72 8.55
N SER A 54 24.39 10.27 9.54
CA SER A 54 24.44 9.75 10.92
C SER A 54 23.21 10.09 11.77
N SER A 55 22.17 10.69 11.19
CA SER A 55 20.94 11.02 11.90
C SER A 55 19.96 9.84 11.85
N ASN A 56 19.16 9.65 12.90
CA ASN A 56 18.16 8.58 12.95
C ASN A 56 16.91 8.84 12.08
N ALA A 57 16.96 9.89 11.25
CA ALA A 57 15.93 10.21 10.29
C ALA A 57 16.24 9.57 8.93
N ALA A 58 15.21 9.07 8.26
CA ALA A 58 15.29 8.59 6.89
C ALA A 58 14.10 9.12 6.07
N PHE A 59 14.36 9.38 4.80
CA PHE A 59 13.32 9.63 3.81
C PHE A 59 12.94 8.30 3.17
N THR A 60 11.65 8.00 3.08
CA THR A 60 11.14 6.77 2.48
C THR A 60 10.25 7.10 1.30
N ALA A 61 10.44 6.38 0.20
CA ALA A 61 9.53 6.35 -0.93
C ALA A 61 9.08 4.91 -1.12
N ASN A 62 7.78 4.67 -1.32
CA ASN A 62 7.24 3.34 -1.58
C ASN A 62 6.20 3.35 -2.70
N VAL A 63 6.09 2.20 -3.34
CA VAL A 63 5.07 1.85 -4.30
C VAL A 63 4.43 0.56 -3.79
N LYS A 64 3.12 0.58 -3.59
CA LYS A 64 2.33 -0.57 -3.16
C LYS A 64 1.27 -0.88 -4.21
N TYR A 65 1.23 -2.13 -4.64
CA TYR A 65 0.18 -2.61 -5.52
C TYR A 65 -0.83 -3.37 -4.67
N ASN A 66 -1.98 -2.77 -4.40
CA ASN A 66 -3.03 -3.39 -3.61
C ASN A 66 -3.94 -4.18 -4.54
N TRP A 67 -4.14 -5.45 -4.23
CA TRP A 67 -5.08 -6.32 -4.93
C TRP A 67 -6.12 -6.84 -3.94
N ALA A 68 -7.37 -6.41 -4.09
CA ALA A 68 -8.52 -6.94 -3.38
C ALA A 68 -9.18 -8.03 -4.22
N ALA A 69 -9.19 -9.26 -3.71
CA ALA A 69 -9.76 -10.42 -4.39
C ALA A 69 -11.27 -10.24 -4.61
N LYS A 70 -11.76 -10.72 -5.75
CA LYS A 70 -13.19 -10.66 -6.11
C LYS A 70 -14.03 -11.48 -5.12
N THR A 71 -15.13 -10.91 -4.65
CA THR A 71 -16.14 -11.61 -3.83
C THR A 71 -17.34 -11.96 -4.72
N LYS A 72 -18.26 -12.81 -4.24
CA LYS A 72 -19.47 -13.22 -4.98
C LYS A 72 -20.29 -12.02 -5.49
N ASP A 73 -20.35 -10.94 -4.70
CA ASP A 73 -21.23 -9.79 -4.95
C ASP A 73 -20.49 -8.56 -5.50
N THR A 74 -19.16 -8.46 -5.29
CA THR A 74 -18.38 -7.26 -5.64
C THR A 74 -17.15 -7.61 -6.48
N SER A 75 -16.98 -6.89 -7.59
CA SER A 75 -15.82 -7.00 -8.50
C SER A 75 -14.50 -6.82 -7.74
N GLY A 76 -13.47 -7.59 -8.12
CA GLY A 76 -12.13 -7.40 -7.56
C GLY A 76 -11.59 -6.02 -7.91
N GLN A 77 -10.98 -5.35 -6.93
CA GLN A 77 -10.44 -4.00 -7.08
C GLN A 77 -8.93 -4.05 -6.96
N SER A 78 -8.21 -3.31 -7.80
CA SER A 78 -6.77 -3.12 -7.63
C SER A 78 -6.38 -1.67 -7.82
N TRP A 79 -5.41 -1.22 -7.03
CA TRP A 79 -4.87 0.12 -7.16
C TRP A 79 -3.39 0.16 -6.81
N ILE A 80 -2.67 1.02 -7.54
CA ILE A 80 -1.28 1.36 -7.23
C ILE A 80 -1.30 2.58 -6.33
N GLY A 81 -0.72 2.45 -5.14
CA GLY A 81 -0.42 3.56 -4.25
C GLY A 81 1.05 3.92 -4.36
N VAL A 82 1.34 5.20 -4.53
CA VAL A 82 2.70 5.75 -4.38
C VAL A 82 2.71 6.58 -3.10
N GLY A 83 3.69 6.35 -2.24
CA GLY A 83 3.87 7.05 -0.98
C GLY A 83 5.27 7.62 -0.87
N VAL A 84 5.37 8.80 -0.28
CA VAL A 84 6.64 9.36 0.21
C VAL A 84 6.44 9.79 1.66
N GLY A 85 7.45 9.61 2.50
CA GLY A 85 7.35 9.85 3.93
C GLY A 85 8.69 10.01 4.61
N PHE A 86 8.66 10.38 5.88
CA PHE A 86 9.83 10.46 6.74
C PHE A 86 9.68 9.43 7.87
N SER A 87 10.72 8.67 8.11
CA SER A 87 10.81 7.72 9.23
C SER A 87 11.88 8.21 10.20
N TYR A 88 11.60 8.09 11.49
CA TYR A 88 12.53 8.44 12.55
C TYR A 88 12.59 7.27 13.53
N VAL A 89 13.79 6.81 13.85
CA VAL A 89 14.02 5.73 14.82
C VAL A 89 14.58 6.34 16.11
N PHE A 90 13.80 6.31 17.19
CA PHE A 90 14.23 6.78 18.52
C PHE A 90 15.13 5.77 19.21
#